data_AF-A0A1Q9PXK1-F1
#
_entry.id   AF-A0A1Q9PXK1-F1
#
_cell.length_a   1.000
_cell.length_b   1.000
_cell.length_c   1.000
_cell.angle_alpha   90.00
_cell.angle_beta   90.00
_cell.angle_gamma   90.00
#
_symmetry.space_group_name_H-M   'P 1'
#
loop_
_entity.id
_entity.type
_entity.pdbx_description
1 polymer ?
#
loop_
_entity_poly.entity_id
_entity_poly.type
_entity_poly.pdbx_seq_one_letter_code
_entity_poly.pdbx_strand_id
1 'polypeptide(L)'
;MGLRCLCGVDSKTVVNVSLKTSDCRRNGPLTITVDACASRLALSSVSATFVDQNGRNPNRSFSFSSTSIQVVSCTQDNGTCIVRLAGMGLVSGETTPRQFIIAFRNNPDPAADQIIRFSITGFVDLVRIAYLKPDLTFIGCL
;
A
#
# COMPACT_ATOMS: atom_id res chain seq x y z
N MET A 1 -4.29 22.54 19.16
CA MET A 1 -4.91 21.24 19.51
C MET A 1 -4.82 20.36 18.27
N GLY A 2 -3.90 19.39 18.25
CA GLY A 2 -3.64 18.57 17.06
C GLY A 2 -4.84 17.67 16.74
N LEU A 3 -5.31 17.70 15.51
CA LEU A 3 -6.37 16.81 15.02
C LEU A 3 -5.93 15.36 15.21
N ARG A 4 -6.55 14.65 16.15
CA ARG A 4 -6.35 13.21 16.33
C ARG A 4 -6.87 12.50 15.08
N CYS A 5 -6.07 11.57 14.57
CA CYS A 5 -6.45 10.79 13.42
C CYS A 5 -7.59 9.82 13.80
N LEU A 6 -8.72 9.87 13.10
CA LEU A 6 -9.87 9.01 13.38
C LEU A 6 -9.76 7.64 12.70
N CYS A 7 -9.01 7.56 11.61
CA CYS A 7 -8.78 6.35 10.84
C CYS A 7 -7.49 6.53 10.03
N GLY A 8 -6.60 5.54 10.03
CA GLY A 8 -5.35 5.66 9.31
C GLY A 8 -4.43 4.46 9.46
N VAL A 9 -3.29 4.57 8.82
CA VAL A 9 -2.18 3.63 8.96
C VAL A 9 -0.89 4.41 8.86
N ASP A 10 0.03 4.13 9.77
CA ASP A 10 1.41 4.58 9.71
C ASP A 10 2.31 3.34 9.72
N SER A 11 3.12 3.19 8.68
CA SER A 11 3.94 1.99 8.52
C SER A 11 5.10 2.19 7.57
N LYS A 12 6.18 1.48 7.87
CA LYS A 12 7.25 1.22 6.92
C LYS A 12 7.58 -0.26 6.99
N THR A 13 7.25 -1.00 5.95
CA THR A 13 7.42 -2.46 5.94
C THR A 13 7.95 -2.96 4.61
N VAL A 14 8.63 -4.10 4.65
CA VAL A 14 9.15 -4.79 3.48
C VAL A 14 8.51 -6.17 3.42
N VAL A 15 7.86 -6.47 2.31
CA VAL A 15 7.13 -7.71 2.12
C VAL A 15 7.45 -8.32 0.76
N ASN A 16 7.67 -9.62 0.71
CA ASN A 16 7.83 -10.33 -0.55
C ASN A 16 6.45 -10.53 -1.17
N VAL A 17 6.27 -10.02 -2.38
CA VAL A 17 4.99 -10.04 -3.10
C VAL A 17 5.14 -10.65 -4.47
N SER A 18 4.00 -11.06 -5.02
CA SER A 18 3.86 -11.35 -6.45
C SER A 18 2.95 -10.29 -7.06
N LEU A 19 3.48 -9.53 -8.01
CA LEU A 19 2.78 -8.48 -8.74
C LEU A 19 2.50 -8.95 -10.18
N LYS A 20 1.31 -8.67 -10.68
CA LYS A 20 0.97 -8.79 -12.09
C LYS A 20 1.32 -7.47 -12.77
N THR A 21 2.25 -7.50 -13.71
CA THR A 21 2.59 -6.41 -14.62
C THR A 21 1.87 -6.61 -15.96
N SER A 22 2.05 -5.69 -16.91
CA SER A 22 1.45 -5.77 -18.26
C SER A 22 1.87 -7.00 -19.07
N ASP A 23 3.04 -7.56 -18.78
CA ASP A 23 3.61 -8.69 -19.49
C ASP A 23 3.44 -10.03 -18.74
N CYS A 24 3.75 -10.08 -17.44
CA CYS A 24 3.72 -11.33 -16.67
C CYS A 24 3.61 -11.10 -15.15
N ARG A 25 3.86 -12.15 -14.36
CA ARG A 25 3.98 -12.04 -12.91
C ARG A 25 5.44 -11.82 -12.53
N ARG A 26 5.67 -10.89 -11.60
CA ARG A 26 6.98 -10.52 -11.05
C ARG A 26 6.95 -10.71 -9.54
N ASN A 27 8.01 -11.28 -9.00
CA ASN A 27 8.19 -11.59 -7.60
C ASN A 27 9.40 -10.82 -7.07
N GLY A 28 9.30 -10.38 -5.83
CA GLY A 28 10.39 -9.71 -5.16
C GLY A 28 9.91 -8.90 -3.97
N PRO A 29 10.84 -8.23 -3.27
CA PRO A 29 10.50 -7.39 -2.14
C PRO A 29 9.82 -6.11 -2.62
N LEU A 30 8.71 -5.79 -1.97
CA LEU A 30 8.01 -4.51 -2.00
C LEU A 30 8.23 -3.83 -0.67
N THR A 31 8.96 -2.72 -0.69
CA THR A 31 9.03 -1.78 0.43
C THR A 31 7.86 -0.83 0.31
N ILE A 32 7.01 -0.73 1.32
CA ILE A 32 5.89 0.20 1.36
C ILE A 32 6.02 1.09 2.60
N THR A 33 5.92 2.40 2.39
CA THR A 33 5.90 3.41 3.46
C THR A 33 4.61 4.19 3.35
N VAL A 34 3.85 4.27 4.43
CA VAL A 34 2.55 4.94 4.49
C VAL A 34 2.53 5.81 5.73
N ASP A 35 2.19 7.09 5.58
CA ASP A 35 1.68 7.94 6.66
C ASP A 35 0.34 8.46 6.18
N ALA A 36 -0.75 7.82 6.58
CA ALA A 36 -2.06 8.15 6.07
C ALA A 36 -3.09 8.29 7.17
N CYS A 37 -3.89 9.34 7.04
CA CYS A 37 -4.92 9.65 8.01
C CYS A 37 -6.13 10.32 7.36
N ALA A 38 -7.31 9.80 7.64
CA ALA A 38 -8.59 10.30 7.15
C ALA A 38 -8.86 11.76 7.54
N SER A 39 -8.39 12.20 8.71
CA SER A 39 -8.54 13.59 9.19
C SER A 39 -7.55 14.57 8.54
N ARG A 40 -6.52 14.08 7.82
CA ARG A 40 -5.46 14.92 7.21
C ARG A 40 -5.00 14.36 5.85
N LEU A 41 -5.94 14.16 4.93
CA LEU A 41 -5.66 13.61 3.59
C LEU A 41 -4.57 14.39 2.83
N ALA A 42 -4.56 15.73 2.93
CA ALA A 42 -3.58 16.58 2.25
C ALA A 42 -2.14 16.43 2.79
N LEU A 43 -1.97 15.95 4.02
CA LEU A 43 -0.66 15.66 4.63
C LEU A 43 -0.32 14.16 4.55
N SER A 44 -1.25 13.34 4.08
CA SER A 44 -1.06 11.91 3.98
C SER A 44 -0.19 11.57 2.77
N SER A 45 0.61 10.52 2.89
CA SER A 45 1.49 10.06 1.81
C SER A 45 1.61 8.54 1.81
N VAL A 46 1.84 7.99 0.62
CA VAL A 46 2.27 6.61 0.43
C VAL A 46 3.36 6.57 -0.62
N SER A 47 4.40 5.79 -0.34
CA SER A 47 5.44 5.47 -1.31
C SER A 47 5.72 3.97 -1.30
N ALA A 48 6.13 3.46 -2.44
CA ALA A 48 6.45 2.06 -2.60
C ALA A 48 7.63 1.86 -3.56
N THR A 49 8.50 0.91 -3.25
CA THR A 49 9.60 0.50 -4.12
C THR A 49 9.58 -1.01 -4.26
N PHE A 50 9.58 -1.49 -5.50
CA PHE A 50 9.61 -2.91 -5.82
C PHE A 50 10.91 -3.24 -6.54
N VAL A 51 11.54 -4.34 -6.14
CA VAL A 51 12.73 -4.89 -6.80
C VAL A 51 12.37 -6.22 -7.45
N ASP A 52 12.43 -6.27 -8.78
CA ASP A 52 12.18 -7.48 -9.56
C ASP A 52 13.34 -8.48 -9.39
N GLN A 53 13.04 -9.66 -8.88
CA GLN A 53 14.01 -10.74 -8.65
C GLN A 53 13.86 -11.91 -9.63
N ASN A 54 13.01 -11.80 -10.66
CA ASN A 54 12.83 -12.88 -11.63
C ASN A 54 13.98 -13.02 -12.64
N GLY A 55 14.91 -12.06 -12.69
CA GLY A 55 16.05 -12.08 -13.62
C GLY A 55 15.65 -11.98 -15.10
N ARG A 56 14.45 -11.45 -15.40
CA ARG A 56 13.92 -11.35 -16.76
C ARG A 56 14.07 -9.93 -17.30
N ASN A 57 14.33 -9.83 -18.60
CA ASN A 57 14.34 -8.56 -19.33
C ASN A 57 12.97 -8.27 -19.97
N PRO A 58 12.49 -7.00 -19.92
CA PRO A 58 13.05 -5.90 -19.15
C PRO A 58 12.84 -6.11 -17.64
N ASN A 59 13.73 -5.53 -16.84
CA ASN A 59 13.58 -5.42 -15.39
C ASN A 59 12.31 -4.58 -15.09
N ARG A 60 11.45 -5.07 -14.20
CA ARG A 60 10.19 -4.40 -13.81
C ARG A 60 10.25 -3.78 -12.41
N SER A 61 11.44 -3.52 -11.89
CA SER A 61 11.62 -2.74 -10.67
C SER A 61 11.06 -1.34 -10.87
N PHE A 62 10.42 -0.80 -9.84
CA PHE A 62 9.82 0.53 -9.91
C PHE A 62 9.84 1.21 -8.55
N SER A 63 9.77 2.53 -8.58
CA SER A 63 9.45 3.36 -7.41
C SER A 63 8.17 4.10 -7.68
N PHE A 64 7.35 4.27 -6.66
CA PHE A 64 6.05 4.93 -6.71
C PHE A 64 5.91 5.89 -5.53
N SER A 65 5.31 7.05 -5.77
CA SER A 65 4.96 7.99 -4.71
C SER A 65 3.59 8.61 -4.99
N SER A 66 2.74 8.70 -3.96
CA SER A 66 1.48 9.40 -4.05
C SER A 66 1.70 10.89 -4.27
N THR A 67 0.93 11.46 -5.19
CA THR A 67 0.82 12.91 -5.39
C THR A 67 -0.40 13.50 -4.68
N SER A 68 -1.43 12.67 -4.44
CA SER A 68 -2.58 13.04 -3.62
C SER A 68 -3.24 11.80 -3.02
N ILE A 69 -3.66 11.91 -1.77
CA ILE A 69 -4.53 10.93 -1.12
C ILE A 69 -5.95 11.49 -1.12
N GLN A 70 -6.89 10.74 -1.68
CA GLN A 70 -8.29 11.16 -1.82
C GLN A 70 -9.19 10.44 -0.82
N VAL A 71 -8.81 9.22 -0.43
CA VAL A 71 -9.59 8.39 0.48
C VAL A 71 -8.65 7.71 1.45
N VAL A 72 -9.00 7.80 2.73
CA VAL A 72 -8.54 6.91 3.80
C VAL A 72 -9.78 6.50 4.57
N SER A 73 -10.03 5.20 4.69
CA SER A 73 -11.24 4.68 5.32
C SER A 73 -10.94 3.39 6.07
N CYS A 74 -11.63 3.17 7.18
CA CYS A 74 -11.49 2.01 8.04
C CYS A 74 -12.83 1.28 8.06
N THR A 75 -12.83 -0.03 7.92
CA THR A 75 -14.03 -0.85 7.92
C THR A 75 -13.80 -2.08 8.77
N GLN A 76 -14.65 -2.30 9.78
CA GLN A 76 -14.60 -3.52 10.58
C GLN A 76 -15.13 -4.71 9.76
N ASP A 77 -14.43 -5.84 9.86
CA ASP A 77 -14.73 -7.08 9.15
C ASP A 77 -14.45 -8.26 10.10
N ASN A 78 -15.49 -8.77 10.77
CA ASN A 78 -15.44 -9.95 11.65
C ASN A 78 -14.26 -9.97 12.64
N GLY A 79 -14.07 -8.90 13.41
CA GLY A 79 -12.99 -8.78 14.40
C GLY A 79 -11.63 -8.38 13.80
N THR A 80 -11.57 -8.17 12.49
CA THR A 80 -10.46 -7.49 11.80
C THR A 80 -10.88 -6.09 11.39
N CYS A 81 -9.92 -5.25 11.00
CA CYS A 81 -10.20 -3.94 10.43
C CYS A 81 -9.45 -3.75 9.12
N ILE A 82 -10.16 -3.32 8.09
CA ILE A 82 -9.59 -3.04 6.77
C ILE A 82 -9.38 -1.53 6.64
N VAL A 83 -8.12 -1.11 6.47
CA VAL A 83 -7.77 0.27 6.15
C VAL A 83 -7.53 0.37 4.65
N ARG A 84 -8.37 1.13 3.96
CA ARG A 84 -8.26 1.37 2.51
C ARG A 84 -7.78 2.79 2.26
N LEU A 85 -6.84 2.89 1.32
CA LEU A 85 -6.30 4.13 0.78
C LEU A 85 -6.53 4.16 -0.73
N ALA A 86 -6.89 5.34 -1.24
CA ALA A 86 -6.93 5.57 -2.68
C ALA A 86 -6.56 7.02 -3.01
N GLY A 87 -6.04 7.22 -4.21
CA GLY A 87 -5.66 8.54 -4.70
C GLY A 87 -4.89 8.46 -6.00
N MET A 88 -4.04 9.46 -6.23
CA MET A 88 -3.17 9.54 -7.40
C MET A 88 -1.71 9.45 -6.98
N GLY A 89 -0.87 8.85 -7.81
CA GLY A 89 0.57 8.83 -7.61
C GLY A 89 1.35 8.59 -8.89
N LEU A 90 2.65 8.86 -8.84
CA LEU A 90 3.55 8.74 -9.98
C LEU A 90 4.45 7.53 -9.80
N VAL A 91 4.59 6.76 -10.88
CA VAL A 91 5.69 5.80 -11.02
C VAL A 91 6.91 6.56 -11.54
N SER A 92 8.08 6.28 -10.97
CA SER A 92 9.34 6.91 -11.39
C SER A 92 9.58 6.71 -12.89
N GLY A 93 9.86 7.80 -13.60
CA GLY A 93 10.00 7.83 -15.05
C GLY A 93 8.72 8.15 -15.83
N GLU A 94 7.55 8.16 -15.16
CA GLU A 94 6.31 8.64 -15.77
C GLU A 94 6.05 10.11 -15.43
N THR A 95 5.34 10.82 -16.31
CA THR A 95 4.91 12.21 -16.11
C THR A 95 3.44 12.33 -15.72
N THR A 96 2.66 11.27 -15.92
CA THR A 96 1.21 11.26 -15.69
C THR A 96 0.89 10.44 -14.45
N PRO A 97 0.29 11.04 -13.40
CA PRO A 97 -0.12 10.29 -12.22
C PRO A 97 -1.19 9.24 -12.55
N ARG A 98 -1.08 8.08 -11.91
CA ARG A 98 -2.03 6.97 -11.99
C ARG A 98 -2.86 6.89 -10.73
N GLN A 99 -4.10 6.42 -10.87
CA GLN A 99 -4.91 6.03 -9.73
C GLN A 99 -4.29 4.82 -9.04
N PHE A 100 -4.26 4.84 -7.71
CA PHE A 100 -3.83 3.70 -6.91
C PHE A 100 -4.87 3.34 -5.86
N ILE A 101 -4.89 2.07 -5.47
CA ILE A 101 -5.66 1.55 -4.35
C ILE A 101 -4.77 0.63 -3.53
N ILE A 102 -4.70 0.88 -2.24
CA ILE A 102 -4.00 0.04 -1.27
C ILE A 102 -4.98 -0.31 -0.15
N ALA A 103 -4.96 -1.54 0.31
CA ALA A 103 -5.74 -1.94 1.47
C ALA A 103 -4.91 -2.85 2.38
N PHE A 104 -4.95 -2.52 3.66
CA PHE A 104 -4.33 -3.25 4.74
C PHE A 104 -5.42 -3.89 5.59
N ARG A 105 -5.16 -5.07 6.14
CA ARG A 105 -5.99 -5.70 7.15
C ARG A 105 -5.20 -5.77 8.46
N ASN A 106 -5.75 -5.12 9.47
CA ASN A 106 -5.39 -5.25 10.87
C ASN A 106 -6.10 -6.48 11.45
N ASN A 107 -5.35 -7.46 11.91
CA ASN A 107 -5.89 -8.68 12.52
C ASN A 107 -5.70 -8.65 14.04
N PRO A 108 -6.47 -9.45 14.81
CA PRO A 108 -6.25 -9.58 16.25
C PRO A 108 -4.84 -10.03 16.63
N ASP A 109 -4.22 -10.85 15.77
CA ASP A 109 -2.80 -11.19 15.85
C ASP A 109 -2.01 -10.25 14.91
N PRO A 110 -1.16 -9.35 15.42
CA PRO A 110 -0.34 -8.46 14.60
C PRO A 110 0.60 -9.20 13.63
N ALA A 111 0.99 -10.44 13.95
CA ALA A 111 1.79 -11.26 13.03
C ALA A 111 1.00 -11.72 11.79
N ALA A 112 -0.33 -11.63 11.84
CA ALA A 112 -1.24 -11.98 10.77
C ALA A 112 -1.68 -10.78 9.92
N ASP A 113 -1.19 -9.56 10.21
CA ASP A 113 -1.48 -8.36 9.42
C ASP A 113 -1.11 -8.54 7.95
N GLN A 114 -1.92 -7.96 7.07
CA GLN A 114 -1.85 -8.26 5.64
C GLN A 114 -1.97 -7.01 4.78
N ILE A 115 -1.23 -7.00 3.68
CA ILE A 115 -1.59 -6.21 2.51
C ILE A 115 -2.51 -7.07 1.64
N ILE A 116 -3.78 -6.66 1.56
CA ILE A 116 -4.81 -7.40 0.83
C ILE A 116 -5.06 -6.80 -0.56
N ARG A 117 -4.68 -5.54 -0.77
CA ARG A 117 -4.71 -4.87 -2.07
C ARG A 117 -3.50 -3.98 -2.21
N PHE A 118 -2.83 -4.09 -3.35
CA PHE A 118 -1.89 -3.09 -3.85
C PHE A 118 -2.08 -3.02 -5.36
N SER A 119 -2.53 -1.88 -5.86
CA SER A 119 -2.87 -1.72 -7.27
C SER A 119 -2.54 -0.31 -7.72
N ILE A 120 -1.79 -0.21 -8.81
CA ILE A 120 -1.55 1.02 -9.54
C ILE A 120 -2.17 0.82 -10.92
N THR A 121 -3.21 1.59 -11.22
CA THR A 121 -4.10 1.35 -12.36
C THR A 121 -3.32 1.36 -13.68
N GLY A 122 -3.47 0.26 -14.43
CA GLY A 122 -2.79 0.07 -15.71
C GLY A 122 -1.27 -0.14 -15.59
N PHE A 123 -0.75 -0.41 -14.39
CA PHE A 123 0.67 -0.61 -14.15
C PHE A 123 0.96 -1.93 -13.42
N VAL A 124 0.50 -2.09 -12.18
CA VAL A 124 0.68 -3.32 -11.39
C VAL A 124 -0.52 -3.65 -10.52
N ASP A 125 -0.74 -4.93 -10.28
CA ASP A 125 -1.71 -5.45 -9.32
C ASP A 125 -1.10 -6.54 -8.46
N LEU A 126 -1.37 -6.51 -7.15
CA LEU A 126 -1.05 -7.60 -6.24
C LEU A 126 -1.81 -8.87 -6.62
N VAL A 127 -1.09 -9.97 -6.81
CA VAL A 127 -1.67 -11.25 -7.23
C VAL A 127 -2.26 -12.03 -6.05
N ARG A 128 -1.61 -11.94 -4.87
CA ARG A 128 -2.02 -12.63 -3.65
C ARG A 128 -1.76 -11.73 -2.45
N ILE A 129 -2.59 -11.88 -1.42
CA ILE A 129 -2.35 -11.26 -0.12
C ILE A 129 -0.93 -11.58 0.36
N ALA A 130 -0.32 -10.65 1.08
CA ALA A 130 0.99 -10.87 1.67
C ALA A 130 0.97 -10.44 3.14
N TYR A 131 1.62 -11.25 3.98
CA TYR A 131 1.74 -11.00 5.41
C TYR A 131 2.78 -9.91 5.63
N LEU A 132 2.37 -8.90 6.38
CA LEU A 132 3.22 -7.82 6.78
C LEU A 132 3.86 -8.22 8.10
N LYS A 133 5.19 -8.09 8.17
CA LYS A 133 5.87 -8.17 9.46
C LYS A 133 5.43 -6.96 10.33
N PRO A 134 5.37 -7.09 11.67
CA PRO A 134 4.55 -6.27 12.58
C PRO A 134 4.92 -4.78 12.74
N ASP A 135 5.43 -4.13 11.70
CA ASP A 135 5.81 -2.71 11.70
C ASP A 135 4.65 -1.79 11.23
N LEU A 136 3.40 -2.15 11.56
CA LEU A 136 2.20 -1.36 11.22
C LEU A 136 1.56 -0.77 12.47
N THR A 137 1.32 0.53 12.43
CA THR A 137 0.46 1.21 13.40
C THR A 137 -0.87 1.52 12.72
N PHE A 138 -1.92 0.78 13.10
CA PHE A 138 -3.28 1.06 12.67
C PHE A 138 -3.92 2.08 13.60
N ILE A 139 -4.62 3.06 13.02
CA ILE A 139 -5.30 4.12 13.78
C ILE A 139 -6.80 4.01 13.52
N GLY A 140 -7.61 4.04 14.57
CA GLY A 140 -9.08 3.98 14.44
C GLY A 140 -9.66 2.59 14.13
N CYS A 141 -8.85 1.54 14.28
CA CYS A 141 -9.19 0.14 14.07
C CYS A 141 -9.12 -0.63 15.41
N LEU A 142 -9.89 -0.17 16.39
CA LEU A 142 -10.09 -0.82 17.70
C LEU A 142 -11.50 -1.41 17.80
#